data_AF-A0A8X8ZEJ1-F1
#
_entry.id   AF-A0A8X8ZEJ1-F1
#
_cell.length_a   1.000
_cell.length_b   1.000
_cell.length_c   1.000
_cell.angle_alpha   90.00
_cell.angle_beta   90.00
_cell.angle_gamma   90.00
#
_symmetry.space_group_name_H-M   'P 1'
#
loop_
_entity.id
_entity.type
_entity.pdbx_description
1 polymer ?
#
loop_
_entity_poly.entity_id
_entity_poly.type
_entity_poly.pdbx_seq_one_letter_code
_entity_poly.pdbx_strand_id
1 'polypeptide(L)'
;MLYASRAKLKKPNAAVSDADADAALKIDDELFKVYKARGMAKGMLGLWEDAARDLHMARKFDFDEEATVMLKKVKSNRKKIIEHRLKYEKLHKARELTKAEIERLRKMKV
;
A
#
# COMPACT_ATOMS: atom_id res chain seq x y z
N MET A 1 -6.73 2.79 26.04
CA MET A 1 -6.77 1.64 25.13
C MET A 1 -8.12 1.54 24.42
N LEU A 2 -8.35 2.34 23.36
CA LEU A 2 -9.57 2.31 22.53
C LEU A 2 -9.37 1.60 21.18
N TYR A 3 -8.11 1.42 20.77
CA TYR A 3 -7.72 0.85 19.48
C TYR A 3 -8.12 -0.62 19.27
N ALA A 4 -7.89 -1.48 20.26
CA ALA A 4 -8.12 -2.92 20.16
C ALA A 4 -9.61 -3.28 19.93
N SER A 5 -10.52 -2.41 20.36
CA SER A 5 -11.97 -2.60 20.26
C SER A 5 -12.52 -2.31 18.86
N ARG A 6 -11.88 -1.42 18.09
CA ARG A 6 -12.37 -0.97 16.77
C ARG A 6 -11.65 -1.56 15.56
N ALA A 7 -10.40 -2.00 15.68
CA ALA A 7 -9.77 -2.83 14.64
C ALA A 7 -10.60 -4.12 14.36
N LYS A 8 -11.29 -4.63 15.40
CA LYS A 8 -12.25 -5.74 15.31
C LYS A 8 -13.57 -5.39 14.58
N LEU A 9 -13.88 -4.11 14.37
CA LEU A 9 -15.18 -3.63 13.84
C LEU A 9 -15.19 -3.36 12.32
N LYS A 10 -14.20 -3.84 11.53
CA LYS A 10 -14.16 -3.69 10.06
C LYS A 10 -14.30 -2.24 9.54
N LYS A 11 -13.89 -1.24 10.32
CA LYS A 11 -13.85 0.19 9.91
C LYS A 11 -12.40 0.66 9.73
N PRO A 12 -11.71 0.24 8.66
CA PRO A 12 -10.28 0.50 8.52
C PRO A 12 -9.93 1.99 8.32
N ASN A 13 -10.82 2.81 7.74
CA ASN A 13 -10.59 4.27 7.65
C ASN A 13 -10.51 4.95 9.02
N ALA A 14 -11.44 4.63 9.92
CA ALA A 14 -11.44 5.17 11.28
C ALA A 14 -10.22 4.67 12.06
N ALA A 15 -9.81 3.41 11.86
CA ALA A 15 -8.63 2.85 12.52
C ALA A 15 -7.32 3.55 12.11
N VAL A 16 -7.20 4.04 10.86
CA VAL A 16 -6.03 4.84 10.44
C VAL A 16 -6.03 6.20 11.15
N SER A 17 -7.15 6.92 11.14
CA SER A 17 -7.25 8.25 11.78
C SER A 17 -7.03 8.17 13.29
N ASP A 18 -7.59 7.15 13.95
CA ASP A 18 -7.41 6.91 15.39
C ASP A 18 -5.94 6.55 15.69
N ALA A 19 -5.31 5.73 14.84
CA ALA A 19 -3.89 5.40 14.99
C ALA A 19 -2.97 6.61 14.80
N ASP A 20 -3.25 7.49 13.84
CA ASP A 20 -2.44 8.70 13.62
C ASP A 20 -2.60 9.71 14.77
N ALA A 21 -3.80 9.82 15.35
CA ALA A 21 -4.04 10.61 16.56
C ALA A 21 -3.33 10.00 17.79
N ASP A 22 -3.37 8.67 17.95
CA ASP A 22 -2.69 7.97 19.04
C ASP A 22 -1.16 8.02 18.90
N ALA A 23 -0.61 8.03 17.67
CA ALA A 23 0.82 8.23 17.42
C ALA A 23 1.31 9.58 17.96
N ALA A 24 0.51 10.63 17.83
CA ALA A 24 0.88 11.97 18.29
C ALA A 24 0.93 12.10 19.83
N LEU A 25 0.29 11.18 20.54
CA LEU A 25 0.15 11.20 22.01
C LEU A 25 1.06 10.20 22.73
N LYS A 26 1.73 9.31 22.01
CA LYS A 26 2.53 8.22 22.61
C LYS A 26 4.01 8.55 22.70
N ILE A 27 4.59 8.12 23.81
CA ILE A 27 6.03 8.12 24.05
C ILE A 27 6.68 7.04 23.18
N ASP A 28 7.95 7.24 22.79
CA ASP A 28 8.73 6.43 21.83
C ASP A 28 8.57 4.90 21.99
N ASP A 29 8.44 4.43 23.23
CA ASP A 29 8.41 3.01 23.57
C ASP A 29 7.13 2.26 23.13
N GLU A 30 6.02 2.97 22.87
CA GLU A 30 4.77 2.35 22.38
C GLU A 30 4.46 2.64 20.91
N LEU A 31 5.35 3.36 20.23
CA LEU A 31 5.13 3.83 18.86
C LEU A 31 5.02 2.66 17.86
N PHE A 32 5.72 1.55 18.12
CA PHE A 32 5.65 0.34 17.28
C PHE A 32 4.25 -0.28 17.21
N LYS A 33 3.47 -0.22 18.30
CA LYS A 33 2.09 -0.72 18.35
C LYS A 33 1.21 0.10 17.41
N VAL A 34 1.47 1.40 17.30
CA VAL A 34 0.75 2.30 16.39
C VAL A 34 1.12 2.04 14.93
N TYR A 35 2.40 1.84 14.63
CA TYR A 35 2.81 1.43 13.28
C TYR A 35 2.22 0.08 12.87
N LYS A 36 2.16 -0.91 13.78
CA LYS A 36 1.51 -2.21 13.51
C LYS A 36 0.05 -1.99 13.16
N ALA A 37 -0.65 -1.25 14.01
CA ALA A 37 -2.05 -0.91 13.89
C ALA A 37 -2.38 -0.23 12.55
N ARG A 38 -1.67 0.85 12.27
CA ARG A 38 -1.82 1.64 11.05
C ARG A 38 -1.50 0.84 9.81
N GLY A 39 -0.44 0.04 9.84
CA GLY A 39 -0.05 -0.83 8.74
C GLY A 39 -1.10 -1.89 8.42
N MET A 40 -1.72 -2.49 9.44
CA MET A 40 -2.83 -3.44 9.25
C MET A 40 -4.07 -2.76 8.65
N ALA A 41 -4.48 -1.60 9.19
CA ALA A 41 -5.62 -0.86 8.70
C ALA A 41 -5.44 -0.42 7.23
N LYS A 42 -4.26 0.13 6.88
CA LYS A 42 -3.90 0.48 5.50
C LYS A 42 -3.88 -0.75 4.58
N GLY A 43 -3.43 -1.89 5.09
CA GLY A 43 -3.50 -3.17 4.36
C GLY A 43 -4.94 -3.58 4.06
N MET A 44 -5.87 -3.36 4.99
CA MET A 44 -7.30 -3.61 4.75
C MET A 44 -7.92 -2.63 3.75
N LEU A 45 -7.40 -1.41 3.65
CA LEU A 45 -7.81 -0.40 2.65
C LEU A 45 -7.23 -0.62 1.25
N GLY A 46 -6.29 -1.56 1.10
CA GLY A 46 -5.57 -1.76 -0.15
C GLY A 46 -4.46 -0.73 -0.41
N LEU A 47 -4.06 0.04 0.61
CA LEU A 47 -2.90 0.93 0.58
C LEU A 47 -1.62 0.13 0.85
N TRP A 48 -1.30 -0.80 -0.06
CA TRP A 48 -0.28 -1.82 0.18
C TRP A 48 1.14 -1.26 0.35
N GLU A 49 1.49 -0.17 -0.33
CA GLU A 49 2.82 0.45 -0.19
C GLU A 49 3.01 1.07 1.19
N ASP A 50 2.03 1.85 1.64
CA ASP A 50 2.04 2.48 2.97
C ASP A 50 1.94 1.45 4.09
N ALA A 51 1.08 0.44 3.91
CA ALA A 51 0.97 -0.68 4.84
C ALA A 51 2.31 -1.40 5.01
N ALA A 52 3.05 -1.62 3.92
CA ALA A 52 4.35 -2.27 4.00
C ALA A 52 5.35 -1.43 4.81
N ARG A 53 5.37 -0.11 4.61
CA ARG A 53 6.27 0.80 5.34
C ARG A 53 6.01 0.76 6.83
N ASP A 54 4.75 0.88 7.23
CA ASP A 54 4.34 0.89 8.64
C ASP A 54 4.60 -0.47 9.31
N LEU A 55 4.25 -1.58 8.66
CA LEU A 55 4.53 -2.92 9.19
C LEU A 55 6.04 -3.22 9.26
N HIS A 56 6.84 -2.69 8.35
CA HIS A 56 8.29 -2.82 8.40
C HIS A 56 8.91 -2.06 9.58
N MET A 57 8.39 -0.87 9.89
CA MET A 57 8.84 -0.12 11.07
C MET A 57 8.43 -0.83 12.35
N ALA A 58 7.18 -1.30 12.46
CA ALA A 58 6.72 -2.05 13.62
C ALA A 58 7.57 -3.31 13.89
N ARG A 59 7.89 -4.06 12.84
CA ARG A 59 8.68 -5.31 12.93
C ARG A 59 10.13 -5.10 13.44
N LYS A 60 10.68 -3.89 13.35
CA LYS A 60 12.02 -3.60 13.90
C LYS A 60 12.05 -3.61 15.42
N PHE A 61 10.91 -3.33 16.06
CA PHE A 61 10.81 -3.22 17.51
C PHE A 61 10.18 -4.47 18.14
N ASP A 62 9.18 -5.06 17.47
CA ASP A 62 8.50 -6.25 17.96
C ASP A 62 8.30 -7.26 16.83
N PHE A 63 8.70 -8.51 17.08
CA PHE A 63 8.62 -9.57 16.10
C PHE A 63 7.30 -10.34 16.27
N ASP A 64 6.24 -9.76 15.70
CA ASP A 64 4.90 -10.31 15.77
C ASP A 64 4.56 -11.20 14.55
N GLU A 65 4.04 -12.40 14.81
CA GLU A 65 3.62 -13.36 13.79
C GLU A 65 2.43 -12.85 12.95
N GLU A 66 1.48 -12.14 13.57
CA GLU A 66 0.33 -11.54 12.88
C GLU A 66 0.77 -10.44 11.91
N ALA A 67 1.70 -9.59 12.35
CA ALA A 67 2.30 -8.56 11.50
C ALA A 67 3.06 -9.18 10.32
N THR A 68 3.71 -10.33 10.54
CA THR A 68 4.44 -11.06 9.51
C THR A 68 3.52 -11.66 8.44
N VAL A 69 2.37 -12.24 8.83
CA VAL A 69 1.37 -12.74 7.89
C VAL A 69 0.81 -11.60 7.03
N MET A 70 0.46 -10.48 7.66
CA MET A 70 -0.03 -9.30 6.95
C MET A 70 1.02 -8.73 6.00
N LEU A 71 2.28 -8.65 6.42
CA LEU A 71 3.39 -8.19 5.57
C LEU A 71 3.55 -9.05 4.30
N LYS A 72 3.43 -10.38 4.43
CA LYS A 72 3.48 -11.29 3.26
C LYS A 72 2.37 -10.98 2.26
N LYS A 73 1.13 -10.80 2.75
CA LYS A 73 -0.03 -10.45 1.91
C LYS A 73 0.15 -9.10 1.23
N VAL A 74 0.57 -8.10 1.99
CA VAL A 74 0.83 -6.74 1.51
C VAL A 74 1.90 -6.73 0.40
N LYS A 75 3.02 -7.44 0.61
CA LYS A 75 4.09 -7.56 -0.40
C LYS A 75 3.61 -8.24 -1.68
N SER A 76 2.83 -9.31 -1.56
CA SER A 76 2.27 -10.03 -2.72
C SER A 76 1.33 -9.13 -3.54
N ASN A 77 0.42 -8.42 -2.88
CA ASN A 77 -0.51 -7.51 -3.55
C ASN A 77 0.20 -6.31 -4.18
N ARG A 78 1.19 -5.73 -3.50
CA ARG A 78 2.03 -4.66 -4.06
C ARG A 78 2.71 -5.11 -5.36
N LYS A 79 3.30 -6.31 -5.37
CA LYS A 79 3.97 -6.86 -6.57
C LYS A 79 2.99 -6.97 -7.74
N LYS A 80 1.78 -7.49 -7.52
CA LYS A 80 0.74 -7.60 -8.55
C LYS A 80 0.35 -6.24 -9.14
N ILE A 81 0.23 -5.21 -8.30
CA ILE A 81 -0.10 -3.85 -8.77
C ILE A 81 1.03 -3.27 -9.63
N ILE A 82 2.28 -3.43 -9.20
CA ILE A 82 3.45 -2.95 -9.96
C ILE A 82 3.52 -3.66 -11.31
N GLU A 83 3.39 -4.98 -11.33
CA GLU A 83 3.37 -5.78 -12.57
C GLU A 83 2.25 -5.36 -13.51
N HIS A 84 1.05 -5.13 -12.97
CA HIS A 84 -0.08 -4.62 -13.74
C HIS A 84 0.20 -3.24 -14.34
N ARG A 85 0.71 -2.29 -13.55
CA ARG A 85 1.07 -0.94 -14.03
C ARG A 85 2.11 -0.98 -15.14
N LEU A 86 3.18 -1.76 -14.96
CA LEU A 86 4.23 -1.92 -15.96
C LEU A 86 3.70 -2.53 -17.27
N LYS A 87 2.82 -3.54 -17.18
CA LYS A 87 2.19 -4.13 -18.35
C LYS A 87 1.34 -3.11 -19.11
N TYR A 88 0.53 -2.33 -18.39
CA TYR A 88 -0.33 -1.31 -19.00
C TYR A 88 0.46 -0.17 -19.62
N GLU A 89 1.54 0.27 -18.97
CA GLU A 89 2.43 1.30 -19.50
C GLU A 89 3.11 0.84 -20.81
N LYS A 90 3.60 -0.40 -20.86
CA LYS A 90 4.16 -0.99 -22.07
C LYS A 90 3.14 -1.07 -23.20
N LEU A 91 1.92 -1.53 -22.90
CA LEU A 91 0.84 -1.62 -23.88
C LEU A 91 0.44 -0.24 -24.41
N HIS A 92 0.36 0.75 -23.52
CA HIS A 92 0.05 2.13 -23.88
C HIS A 92 1.13 2.70 -24.81
N LYS A 93 2.40 2.59 -24.41
CA LYS A 93 3.54 3.04 -25.23
C LYS A 93 3.56 2.38 -26.61
N ALA A 94 3.33 1.06 -26.69
CA ALA A 94 3.28 0.35 -27.96
C ALA A 94 2.15 0.88 -28.87
N ARG A 95 0.94 1.09 -28.32
CA ARG A 95 -0.20 1.65 -29.08
C ARG A 95 0.09 3.05 -29.61
N GLU A 96 0.70 3.91 -28.80
CA GLU A 96 1.07 5.27 -29.22
C GLU A 96 2.12 5.27 -30.32
N LEU A 97 3.13 4.38 -30.24
CA LEU A 97 4.12 4.20 -31.30
C LEU A 97 3.46 3.71 -32.60
N THR A 98 2.56 2.72 -32.53
CA THR A 98 1.84 2.22 -33.72
C THR A 98 0.98 3.31 -34.36
N LYS A 99 0.27 4.11 -33.55
CA LYS A 99 -0.53 5.25 -34.06
C LYS A 99 0.36 6.28 -34.76
N ALA A 100 1.48 6.66 -34.12
CA ALA A 100 2.41 7.63 -34.68
C ALA A 100 3.01 7.16 -36.01
N GLU A 101 3.34 5.87 -36.13
CA GLU A 101 3.85 5.29 -37.37
C GLU A 101 2.80 5.30 -38.50
N ILE A 102 1.56 4.92 -38.19
CA ILE A 102 0.45 4.98 -39.15
C ILE A 102 0.22 6.42 -39.63
N GLU A 103 0.29 7.40 -38.73
CA GLU A 103 0.14 8.81 -39.08
C GLU A 103 1.29 9.31 -39.98
N ARG A 104 2.54 8.92 -39.69
CA ARG A 104 3.70 9.23 -40.54
C ARG A 104 3.53 8.66 -41.94
N LEU A 105 3.17 7.38 -42.05
CA LEU A 105 2.94 6.73 -43.34
C LEU A 105 1.81 7.38 -44.14
N ARG A 106 0.75 7.86 -43.46
CA ARG A 106 -0.32 8.64 -44.11
C ARG A 106 0.19 9.97 -44.65
N LYS A 107 1.00 10.71 -43.88
CA LYS A 107 1.59 11.99 -44.30
C LYS A 107 2.58 11.85 -45.46
N MET A 108 3.27 10.71 -45.57
CA MET A 108 4.20 10.43 -46.68
C MET A 108 3.50 10.02 -47.99
N LYS A 109 2.22 9.65 -47.94
CA LYS A 109 1.41 9.24 -49.10
C LYS A 109 0.56 10.38 -49.67
N VAL A 110 0.66 11.59 -49.10
CA VAL A 110 0.03 12.83 -49.55
C VAL A 110 1.13 13.72 -50.11
#